data_AF-A0A963XHW6-F1
#
_entry.id   AF-A0A963XHW6-F1
#
_cell.length_a   1.000
_cell.length_b   1.000
_cell.length_c   1.000
_cell.angle_alpha   90.00
_cell.angle_beta   90.00
_cell.angle_gamma   90.00
#
_symmetry.space_group_name_H-M   'P 1'
#
loop_
_entity.id
_entity.type
_entity.pdbx_description
1 polymer ?
#
loop_
_entity_poly.entity_id
_entity_poly.type
_entity_poly.pdbx_seq_one_letter_code
_entity_poly.pdbx_strand_id
1 'polypeptide(L)'
;MKGFQEKFTDFPDYIIKITKEIWEDRGLSTLHHYYAPDVIMRSPGGILQGNVPVIQDTVETLCQFPDKQLLAEDVIWSGDEDAGFLSSHRVLTYGTHTGHGRYGPPTGRKFVTRAMADCA
;
A
#
# COMPACT_ATOMS: atom_id res chain seq x y z
N MET A 1 2.86 -17.82 -12.44
CA MET A 1 1.92 -16.82 -11.89
C MET A 1 0.49 -17.20 -12.28
N LYS A 2 0.06 -18.43 -11.97
CA LYS A 2 -1.33 -18.86 -12.20
C LYS A 2 -2.29 -17.99 -11.38
N GLY A 3 -3.38 -17.54 -11.99
CA GLY A 3 -4.40 -16.71 -11.32
C GLY A 3 -4.10 -15.20 -11.26
N PHE A 4 -2.92 -14.76 -11.69
CA PHE A 4 -2.60 -13.33 -11.81
C PHE A 4 -2.99 -12.79 -13.20
N GLN A 5 -3.25 -11.48 -13.28
CA GLN A 5 -3.46 -10.80 -14.55
C GLN A 5 -2.16 -10.81 -15.39
N GLU A 6 -2.28 -10.90 -16.73
CA GLU A 6 -1.15 -10.96 -17.66
C GLU A 6 -0.20 -9.74 -17.59
N LYS A 7 -0.64 -8.64 -16.98
CA LYS A 7 0.17 -7.43 -16.78
C LYS A 7 1.32 -7.61 -15.79
N PHE A 8 1.36 -8.72 -15.06
CA PHE A 8 2.38 -9.01 -14.04
C PHE A 8 3.37 -10.07 -14.54
N THR A 9 4.65 -9.73 -14.47
CA THR A 9 5.75 -10.56 -14.99
C THR A 9 6.17 -11.63 -13.98
N ASP A 10 6.26 -11.25 -12.71
CA ASP A 10 6.55 -12.10 -11.57
C ASP A 10 5.89 -11.53 -10.30
N PHE A 11 6.06 -12.20 -9.16
CA PHE A 11 5.41 -11.81 -7.91
C PHE A 11 5.95 -10.48 -7.33
N PRO A 12 7.27 -10.19 -7.33
CA PRO A 12 7.77 -8.85 -7.03
C PRO A 12 7.17 -7.74 -7.89
N ASP A 13 7.07 -7.95 -9.21
CA ASP A 13 6.47 -7.01 -10.15
C ASP A 13 4.99 -6.78 -9.84
N TYR A 14 4.25 -7.82 -9.42
CA TYR A 14 2.90 -7.67 -8.88
C TYR A 14 2.85 -6.71 -7.69
N ILE A 15 3.64 -6.95 -6.65
CA ILE A 15 3.67 -6.12 -5.43
C ILE A 15 3.99 -4.66 -5.76
N ILE A 16 5.00 -4.42 -6.59
CA ILE A 16 5.43 -3.07 -6.96
C ILE A 16 4.32 -2.35 -7.75
N LYS A 17 3.72 -3.03 -8.74
CA LYS A 17 2.68 -2.43 -9.60
C LYS A 17 1.40 -2.13 -8.84
N ILE A 18 0.90 -3.05 -8.00
CA ILE A 18 -0.32 -2.77 -7.21
C ILE A 18 -0.08 -1.65 -6.20
N THR A 19 1.11 -1.59 -5.59
CA THR A 19 1.47 -0.53 -4.64
C THR A 19 1.43 0.84 -5.32
N LYS A 20 2.02 0.95 -6.51
CA LYS A 20 1.96 2.17 -7.32
C LYS A 20 0.52 2.49 -7.75
N GLU A 21 -0.23 1.51 -8.22
CA GLU A 21 -1.61 1.69 -8.68
C GLU A 21 -2.50 2.26 -7.57
N ILE A 22 -2.40 1.71 -6.36
CA ILE A 22 -3.14 2.18 -5.18
C ILE A 22 -2.68 3.59 -4.77
N TRP A 23 -1.37 3.77 -4.57
CA TRP A 23 -0.84 4.91 -3.81
C TRP A 23 -0.36 6.09 -4.64
N GLU A 24 -0.01 5.89 -5.89
CA GLU A 24 0.45 6.96 -6.80
C GLU A 24 -0.62 7.24 -7.86
N ASP A 25 -1.25 6.21 -8.42
CA ASP A 25 -2.25 6.36 -9.49
C ASP A 25 -3.68 6.56 -8.95
N ARG A 26 -3.85 6.61 -7.62
CA ARG A 26 -5.14 6.82 -6.94
C ARG A 26 -6.18 5.76 -7.32
N GLY A 27 -5.75 4.55 -7.61
CA GLY A 27 -6.60 3.40 -7.96
C GLY A 27 -7.37 2.84 -6.77
N LEU A 28 -8.09 3.67 -6.02
CA LEU A 28 -8.80 3.29 -4.80
C LEU A 28 -9.82 2.16 -5.03
N SER A 29 -10.46 2.13 -6.19
CA SER A 29 -11.39 1.05 -6.57
C SER A 29 -10.72 -0.32 -6.65
N THR A 30 -9.42 -0.35 -6.94
CA THR A 30 -8.65 -1.60 -7.07
C THR A 30 -8.49 -2.32 -5.73
N LEU A 31 -8.65 -1.61 -4.61
CA LEU A 31 -8.62 -2.18 -3.26
C LEU A 31 -9.75 -3.20 -3.03
N HIS A 32 -10.87 -3.10 -3.75
CA HIS A 32 -11.94 -4.10 -3.73
C HIS A 32 -11.54 -5.42 -4.41
N HIS A 33 -10.46 -5.41 -5.20
CA HIS A 33 -9.93 -6.60 -5.88
C HIS A 33 -8.68 -7.13 -5.19
N TYR A 34 -7.82 -6.25 -4.70
CA TYR A 34 -6.55 -6.64 -4.08
C TYR A 34 -6.69 -7.09 -2.62
N TYR A 35 -7.69 -6.59 -1.88
CA TYR A 35 -7.90 -6.98 -0.49
C TYR A 35 -9.15 -7.83 -0.30
N ALA A 36 -8.99 -8.92 0.44
CA ALA A 36 -10.08 -9.76 0.88
C ALA A 36 -11.10 -8.94 1.69
N PRO A 37 -12.41 -9.25 1.61
CA PRO A 37 -13.44 -8.54 2.36
C PRO A 37 -13.19 -8.49 3.88
N ASP A 38 -12.51 -9.50 4.43
CA ASP A 38 -12.18 -9.71 5.84
C ASP A 38 -10.69 -9.47 6.17
N VAL A 39 -9.96 -8.75 5.32
CA VAL A 39 -8.53 -8.41 5.54
C VAL A 39 -8.28 -7.82 6.92
N ILE A 40 -7.17 -8.21 7.56
CA ILE A 40 -6.71 -7.63 8.83
C ILE A 40 -5.43 -6.83 8.60
N MET A 41 -5.54 -5.51 8.64
CA MET A 41 -4.38 -4.61 8.56
C MET A 41 -3.90 -4.23 9.95
N ARG A 42 -2.62 -4.45 10.22
CA ARG A 42 -1.97 -4.06 11.49
C ARG A 42 -0.98 -2.94 11.21
N SER A 43 -1.08 -1.86 11.98
CA SER A 43 -0.19 -0.71 11.88
C SER A 43 0.14 -0.15 13.26
N PRO A 44 1.11 0.77 13.40
CA PRO A 44 1.32 1.50 14.64
C PRO A 44 0.09 2.28 15.13
N GLY A 45 -0.86 2.60 14.23
CA GLY A 45 -2.12 3.27 14.56
C GLY A 45 -3.19 2.33 15.10
N GLY A 46 -2.97 1.01 15.09
CA GLY A 46 -3.93 0.00 15.54
C GLY A 46 -4.22 -1.08 14.49
N ILE A 47 -5.29 -1.84 14.74
CA ILE A 47 -5.74 -2.95 13.89
C ILE A 47 -7.03 -2.53 13.19
N LEU A 48 -7.06 -2.63 11.85
CA LEU A 48 -8.28 -2.49 11.05
C LEU A 48 -8.74 -3.88 10.59
N GLN A 49 -10.05 -4.11 10.62
CA GLN A 49 -10.66 -5.38 10.19
C GLN A 49 -11.66 -5.11 9.07
N GLY A 50 -11.50 -5.84 7.97
CA GLY A 50 -12.27 -5.71 6.75
C GLY A 50 -11.72 -4.65 5.79
N ASN A 51 -12.15 -4.74 4.52
CA ASN A 51 -11.61 -3.90 3.45
C ASN A 51 -12.05 -2.42 3.56
N VAL A 52 -13.26 -2.13 4.01
CA VAL A 52 -13.80 -0.76 4.11
C VAL A 52 -12.92 0.17 4.97
N PRO A 53 -12.55 -0.17 6.22
CA PRO A 53 -11.69 0.71 7.01
C PRO A 53 -10.29 0.86 6.42
N VAL A 54 -9.76 -0.17 5.74
CA VAL A 54 -8.46 -0.08 5.05
C VAL A 54 -8.52 0.91 3.88
N ILE A 55 -9.62 0.90 3.11
CA ILE A 55 -9.85 1.87 2.04
C ILE A 55 -9.96 3.28 2.62
N GLN A 56 -10.69 3.47 3.72
CA GLN A 56 -10.82 4.77 4.38
C GLN A 56 -9.46 5.32 4.86
N ASP A 57 -8.65 4.52 5.54
CA ASP A 57 -7.31 4.94 6.00
C ASP A 57 -6.38 5.27 4.82
N THR A 58 -6.50 4.53 3.70
CA THR A 58 -5.78 4.82 2.46
C THR A 58 -6.19 6.18 1.88
N VAL A 59 -7.50 6.46 1.80
CA VAL A 59 -8.04 7.74 1.34
C VAL A 59 -7.58 8.88 2.22
N GLU A 60 -7.70 8.75 3.54
CA GLU A 60 -7.26 9.77 4.50
C GLU A 60 -5.77 10.10 4.32
N THR A 61 -4.94 9.07 4.18
CA THR A 61 -3.50 9.23 3.92
C THR A 61 -3.22 9.97 2.61
N LEU A 62 -3.96 9.65 1.54
CA LEU A 62 -3.79 10.31 0.24
C LEU A 62 -4.31 11.76 0.23
N CYS A 63 -5.36 12.05 0.99
CA CYS A 63 -5.81 13.43 1.20
C CYS A 63 -4.78 14.25 1.98
N GLN A 64 -4.12 13.63 2.97
CA GLN A 64 -3.13 14.30 3.79
C GLN A 64 -1.79 14.54 3.06
N PHE A 65 -1.41 13.63 2.16
CA PHE A 65 -0.16 13.64 1.40
C PHE A 65 -0.42 13.39 -0.11
N PRO A 66 -1.06 14.34 -0.81
CA PRO A 66 -1.51 14.16 -2.19
C PRO A 66 -0.37 14.09 -3.21
N ASP A 67 0.85 14.51 -2.86
CA ASP A 67 2.04 14.41 -3.70
C ASP A 67 2.95 13.23 -3.33
N LYS A 68 2.47 12.31 -2.47
CA LYS A 68 3.32 11.22 -1.99
C LYS A 68 3.74 10.29 -3.12
N GLN A 69 5.00 9.85 -3.06
CA GLN A 69 5.62 8.89 -3.97
C GLN A 69 6.31 7.79 -3.15
N LEU A 70 6.35 6.59 -3.73
CA LEU A 70 6.76 5.35 -3.08
C LEU A 70 7.85 4.71 -3.92
N LEU A 71 9.11 4.83 -3.48
CA LEU A 71 10.22 4.11 -4.07
C LEU A 71 10.24 2.68 -3.51
N ALA A 72 10.00 1.70 -4.38
CA ALA A 72 10.20 0.29 -4.04
C ALA A 72 11.71 0.01 -3.88
N GLU A 73 12.15 -0.30 -2.66
CA GLU A 73 13.55 -0.59 -2.37
C GLU A 73 13.87 -2.09 -2.46
N ASP A 74 12.94 -2.95 -2.05
CA ASP A 74 13.12 -4.40 -2.05
C ASP A 74 11.77 -5.13 -1.89
N VAL A 75 11.69 -6.36 -2.41
CA VAL A 75 10.57 -7.29 -2.18
C VAL A 75 11.14 -8.67 -1.86
N ILE A 76 11.11 -9.03 -0.59
CA ILE A 76 11.43 -10.40 -0.14
C ILE A 76 10.13 -11.19 -0.15
N TRP A 77 10.15 -12.38 -0.73
CA TRP A 77 8.94 -13.18 -0.84
C TRP A 77 9.22 -14.68 -0.70
N SER A 78 8.17 -15.42 -0.41
CA SER A 78 8.20 -16.88 -0.30
C SER A 78 6.85 -17.47 -0.72
N GLY A 79 6.82 -18.79 -0.92
CA GLY A 79 5.64 -19.50 -1.38
C GLY A 79 5.59 -19.66 -2.89
N ASP A 80 4.46 -20.14 -3.38
CA ASP A 80 4.23 -20.47 -4.79
C ASP A 80 2.73 -20.46 -5.12
N GLU A 81 2.38 -20.85 -6.34
CA GLU A 81 0.99 -20.83 -6.81
C GLU A 81 0.08 -21.90 -6.21
N ASP A 82 0.64 -22.91 -5.52
CA ASP A 82 -0.13 -23.96 -4.85
C ASP A 82 -0.27 -23.65 -3.34
N ALA A 83 0.79 -23.11 -2.71
CA ALA A 83 0.82 -22.75 -1.29
C ALA A 83 0.32 -21.33 -0.98
N GLY A 84 0.26 -20.46 -1.99
CA GLY A 84 0.07 -19.02 -1.83
C GLY A 84 1.40 -18.29 -1.63
N PHE A 85 1.37 -16.97 -1.80
CA PHE A 85 2.55 -16.12 -1.71
C PHE A 85 2.53 -15.24 -0.46
N LEU A 86 3.70 -15.05 0.15
CA LEU A 86 3.92 -14.05 1.19
C LEU A 86 4.97 -13.06 0.68
N SER A 87 4.74 -11.76 0.90
CA SER A 87 5.70 -10.70 0.60
C SER A 87 6.00 -9.87 1.83
N SER A 88 7.23 -9.37 1.88
CA SER A 88 7.66 -8.26 2.71
C SER A 88 8.33 -7.25 1.80
N HIS A 89 7.68 -6.11 1.56
CA HIS A 89 8.20 -5.09 0.67
C HIS A 89 8.64 -3.85 1.44
N ARG A 90 9.88 -3.43 1.19
CA ARG A 90 10.48 -2.24 1.78
C ARG A 90 10.28 -1.06 0.85
N VAL A 91 9.77 0.02 1.40
CA VAL A 91 9.42 1.23 0.65
C VAL A 91 9.99 2.48 1.32
N LEU A 92 10.61 3.33 0.51
CA LEU A 92 10.96 4.70 0.90
C LEU A 92 9.88 5.64 0.36
N THR A 93 9.13 6.24 1.27
CA THR A 93 8.05 7.19 0.94
C THR A 93 8.52 8.62 1.16
N TYR A 94 8.15 9.51 0.26
CA TYR A 94 8.38 10.94 0.41
C TYR A 94 7.18 11.72 -0.10
N GLY A 95 7.00 12.93 0.42
CA GLY A 95 5.87 13.81 0.07
C GLY A 95 5.87 15.07 0.92
N THR A 96 4.78 15.83 0.84
CA THR A 96 4.58 17.09 1.54
C THR A 96 3.29 17.05 2.35
N HIS A 97 3.33 17.51 3.60
CA HIS A 97 2.13 17.63 4.43
C HIS A 97 1.29 18.84 4.02
N THR A 98 0.36 18.63 3.09
CA THR A 98 -0.51 19.70 2.53
C THR A 98 -1.99 19.51 2.81
N GLY A 99 -2.41 18.35 3.31
CA GLY A 99 -3.81 18.10 3.71
C GLY A 99 -4.01 18.09 5.22
N HIS A 100 -5.26 18.23 5.63
CA HIS A 100 -5.66 17.99 7.02
C HIS A 100 -5.75 16.49 7.31
N GLY A 101 -5.60 16.10 8.58
CA GLY A 101 -5.79 14.71 9.01
C GLY A 101 -5.15 14.41 10.36
N ARG A 102 -4.62 13.20 10.53
CA ARG A 102 -4.01 12.71 11.79
C ARG A 102 -2.90 13.61 12.32
N TYR A 103 -2.11 14.22 11.44
CA TYR A 103 -1.02 15.13 11.80
C TYR A 103 -1.44 16.61 11.97
N GLY A 104 -2.74 16.92 12.03
CA GLY A 104 -3.27 18.27 12.25
C GLY A 104 -3.37 19.11 10.96
N PRO A 105 -3.33 20.45 11.07
CA PRO A 105 -3.36 21.37 9.93
C PRO A 105 -2.12 21.20 9.01
N PRO A 106 -2.24 21.53 7.71
CA PRO A 106 -1.14 21.39 6.76
C PRO A 106 0.06 22.26 7.17
N THR A 107 1.24 21.64 7.22
CA THR A 107 2.46 22.31 7.68
C THR A 107 3.38 22.73 6.55
N GLY A 108 3.14 22.26 5.32
CA GLY A 108 4.02 22.48 4.16
C GLY A 108 5.38 21.80 4.26
N ARG A 109 5.63 20.99 5.30
CA ARG A 109 6.90 20.30 5.49
C ARG A 109 6.97 19.06 4.59
N LYS A 110 8.13 18.89 3.96
CA LYS A 110 8.49 17.65 3.30
C LYS A 110 8.81 16.58 4.33
N PHE A 111 8.51 15.33 4.01
CA PHE A 111 8.90 14.19 4.82
C PHE A 111 9.54 13.11 3.95
N VAL A 112 10.35 12.29 4.60
CA VAL A 112 10.87 11.04 4.06
C VAL A 112 10.73 10.00 5.16
N THR A 113 10.07 8.88 4.86
CA THR A 113 9.90 7.77 5.78
C THR A 113 10.25 6.47 5.08
N ARG A 114 10.69 5.49 5.86
CA ARG A 114 10.90 4.13 5.38
C ARG A 114 9.95 3.21 6.13
N ALA A 115 9.28 2.33 5.40
CA ALA A 115 8.37 1.35 5.94
C ALA A 115 8.63 -0.02 5.31
N MET A 116 8.16 -1.05 6.02
CA MET A 116 8.08 -2.41 5.52
C MET A 116 6.62 -2.84 5.68
N ALA A 117 6.05 -3.40 4.62
CA ALA A 117 4.69 -3.92 4.63
C ALA A 117 4.72 -5.40 4.26
N ASP A 118 4.15 -6.19 5.17
CA ASP A 118 4.00 -7.63 5.00
C ASP A 118 2.60 -7.91 4.43
N CYS A 119 2.52 -8.66 3.33
CA CYS A 119 1.26 -8.99 2.65
C CYS A 119 1.17 -10.48 2.37
N ALA A 120 -0.03 -11.02 2.54
CA ALA A 120 -0.42 -12.42 2.35
C ALA A 120 -1.69 -12.48 1.51
#